data_AF-A0A0A2TNV9-F1
#
_entry.id   AF-A0A0A2TNV9-F1
#
_cell.length_a   1.000
_cell.length_b   1.000
_cell.length_c   1.000
_cell.angle_alpha   90.00
_cell.angle_beta   90.00
_cell.angle_gamma   90.00
#
_symmetry.space_group_name_H-M   'P 1'
#
loop_
_entity.id
_entity.type
_entity.pdbx_description
1 polymer ?
#
loop_
_entity_poly.entity_id
_entity_poly.type
_entity_poly.pdbx_seq_one_letter_code
_entity_poly.pdbx_strand_id
1 'polypeptide(L)'
;MNLKALVLTFIFVYFMVSLPGILGVGYVIDWVPGTSNFQKFKGYLFEGLTQNILIKTVIAFIVGIIVSLIISMRSQSKRNSDL
;
A
#
# COMPACT_ATOMS: atom_id res chain seq x y z
N MET A 1 11.60 8.63 14.98
CA MET A 1 10.88 8.07 13.81
C MET A 1 11.58 6.78 13.39
N ASN A 2 10.86 5.66 13.36
CA ASN A 2 11.43 4.38 12.96
C ASN A 2 11.28 4.22 11.43
N LEU A 3 12.37 4.41 10.68
CA LEU A 3 12.37 4.34 9.22
C LEU A 3 12.01 2.95 8.68
N LYS A 4 12.46 1.87 9.34
CA LYS A 4 12.12 0.50 8.94
C LYS A 4 10.61 0.26 9.05
N ALA A 5 10.02 0.69 10.16
CA ALA A 5 8.58 0.61 10.35
C ALA A 5 7.81 1.46 9.33
N LEU A 6 8.30 2.68 9.04
CA LEU A 6 7.69 3.56 8.04
C LEU A 6 7.65 2.90 6.67
N VAL A 7 8.79 2.39 6.17
CA VAL A 7 8.87 1.77 4.84
C VAL A 7 8.02 0.51 4.76
N LEU A 8 8.05 -0.34 5.79
CA LEU A 8 7.26 -1.56 5.82
C LEU A 8 5.75 -1.27 5.82
N THR A 9 5.31 -0.35 6.67
CA THR A 9 3.91 0.09 6.71
C THR A 9 3.50 0.76 5.39
N PHE A 10 4.36 1.60 4.81
CA PHE A 10 4.09 2.24 3.52
C PHE A 10 3.82 1.20 2.43
N ILE A 11 4.71 0.22 2.27
CA ILE A 11 4.56 -0.85 1.28
C ILE A 11 3.26 -1.62 1.54
N PHE A 12 3.04 -2.05 2.78
CA PHE A 12 1.86 -2.82 3.15
C PHE A 12 0.55 -2.09 2.86
N VAL A 13 0.44 -0.83 3.30
CA VAL A 13 -0.76 -0.01 3.10
C VAL A 13 -0.98 0.28 1.62
N TYR A 14 0.07 0.58 0.86
CA TYR A 14 -0.02 0.81 -0.58
C TYR A 14 -0.62 -0.40 -1.30
N PHE A 15 -0.12 -1.61 -0.97
CA PHE A 15 -0.66 -2.85 -1.53
C PHE A 15 -2.12 -3.10 -1.12
N MET A 16 -2.48 -2.86 0.15
CA MET A 16 -3.87 -3.00 0.61
C MET A 16 -4.82 -2.05 -0.11
N VAL A 17 -4.45 -0.78 -0.28
CA VAL A 17 -5.28 0.21 -0.97
C VAL A 17 -5.35 -0.07 -2.48
N SER A 18 -4.32 -0.69 -3.06
CA SER A 18 -4.30 -1.11 -4.47
C SER A 18 -5.14 -2.37 -4.72
N LEU A 19 -5.42 -3.16 -3.69
CA LEU A 19 -6.04 -4.48 -3.80
C LEU A 19 -7.42 -4.47 -4.49
N PRO A 20 -8.35 -3.56 -4.17
CA PRO A 20 -9.62 -3.46 -4.89
C PRO A 20 -9.40 -3.22 -6.39
N GLY A 21 -8.44 -2.36 -6.73
CA GLY A 21 -8.09 -2.10 -8.12
C GLY A 21 -7.51 -3.34 -8.81
N ILE A 22 -6.63 -4.08 -8.13
CA ILE A 22 -6.08 -5.33 -8.67
C ILE A 22 -7.18 -6.38 -8.92
N LEU A 23 -8.24 -6.36 -8.12
CA LEU A 23 -9.41 -7.24 -8.29
C LEU A 23 -10.42 -6.72 -9.33
N GLY A 24 -10.12 -5.62 -10.03
CA GLY A 24 -10.99 -5.04 -11.04
C GLY A 24 -12.19 -4.26 -10.48
N VAL A 25 -12.14 -3.84 -9.21
CA VAL A 25 -13.20 -3.03 -8.60
C VAL A 25 -13.07 -1.58 -9.07
N GLY A 26 -14.11 -1.08 -9.73
CA GLY A 26 -14.23 0.34 -10.11
C GLY A 26 -13.68 0.70 -11.48
N TYR A 27 -13.26 -0.27 -12.30
CA TYR A 27 -12.90 -0.04 -13.71
C TYR A 27 -12.99 -1.34 -14.53
N VAL A 28 -13.20 -1.19 -15.84
CA VAL A 28 -13.26 -2.30 -16.79
C VAL A 28 -12.09 -2.14 -17.76
N ILE A 29 -11.27 -3.18 -17.92
CA ILE A 29 -10.22 -3.21 -18.95
C ILE A 29 -10.81 -3.80 -20.23
N ASP A 30 -10.73 -3.05 -21.32
CA ASP A 30 -11.11 -3.52 -22.65
C ASP A 30 -10.05 -4.47 -23.21
N TRP A 31 -10.34 -5.76 -23.16
CA TRP A 31 -9.44 -6.79 -23.65
C TRP A 31 -9.66 -7.05 -25.14
N VAL A 32 -8.56 -7.09 -25.91
CA VAL A 32 -8.60 -7.54 -27.30
C VAL A 32 -8.98 -9.04 -27.37
N PRO A 33 -9.77 -9.47 -28.36
CA PRO A 33 -10.06 -10.88 -28.57
C PRO A 33 -8.78 -11.73 -28.66
N GLY A 34 -8.77 -12.88 -27.99
CA GLY A 34 -7.61 -13.77 -27.95
C GLY A 34 -6.59 -13.50 -26.82
N THR A 35 -6.79 -12.48 -25.99
CA THR A 35 -5.92 -12.22 -24.83
C THR A 35 -6.00 -13.36 -23.81
N SER A 36 -4.85 -13.92 -23.44
CA SER A 36 -4.79 -15.05 -22.49
C SER A 36 -5.13 -14.63 -21.06
N ASN A 37 -5.60 -15.58 -20.24
CA ASN A 37 -5.92 -15.32 -18.83
C ASN A 37 -4.72 -14.76 -18.04
N PHE A 38 -3.50 -15.20 -18.38
CA PHE A 38 -2.28 -14.69 -17.75
C PHE A 38 -1.96 -13.24 -18.14
N GLN A 39 -2.21 -12.86 -19.40
CA GLN A 39 -2.10 -11.47 -19.84
C GLN A 39 -3.14 -10.59 -19.14
N LYS A 40 -4.37 -11.10 -18.99
CA LYS A 40 -5.43 -10.38 -18.28
C LYS A 40 -5.07 -10.11 -16.81
N PHE A 41 -4.57 -11.14 -16.13
CA PHE A 41 -4.10 -11.04 -14.75
C PHE A 41 -2.98 -9.99 -14.61
N LYS A 42 -2.00 -9.99 -15.51
CA LYS A 42 -0.93 -8.98 -15.51
C LYS A 42 -1.45 -7.56 -15.70
N GLY A 43 -2.41 -7.36 -16.60
CA GLY A 43 -2.98 -6.03 -16.79
C GLY A 43 -3.77 -5.56 -15.58
N TYR A 44 -4.60 -6.42 -14.96
CA TYR A 44 -5.28 -6.07 -13.70
C TYR A 44 -4.31 -5.74 -12.56
N LEU A 45 -3.21 -6.50 -12.43
CA LEU A 45 -2.16 -6.20 -11.46
C LEU A 45 -1.54 -4.83 -11.72
N PHE A 46 -1.15 -4.57 -12.97
CA PHE A 46 -0.46 -3.33 -13.32
C PHE A 46 -1.38 -2.13 -13.14
N GLU A 47 -2.57 -2.17 -13.73
CA GLU A 47 -3.56 -1.10 -13.65
C GLU A 47 -4.02 -0.88 -12.21
N GLY A 48 -4.28 -1.96 -11.48
CA GLY A 48 -4.63 -1.90 -10.07
C GLY A 48 -3.56 -1.28 -9.17
N LEU A 49 -2.28 -1.38 -9.54
CA LEU A 49 -1.17 -0.74 -8.83
C LEU A 49 -0.93 0.70 -9.28
N THR A 50 -1.09 1.03 -10.56
CA THR A 50 -0.70 2.33 -11.12
C THR A 50 -1.84 3.35 -11.16
N GLN A 51 -3.09 2.89 -11.28
CA GLN A 51 -4.25 3.76 -11.28
C GLN A 51 -4.33 4.53 -9.96
N ASN A 52 -4.50 5.85 -10.02
CA ASN A 52 -4.56 6.74 -8.86
C ASN A 52 -3.33 6.62 -7.93
N ILE A 53 -2.14 6.35 -8.49
CA ILE A 53 -0.88 6.19 -7.74
C ILE A 53 -0.64 7.31 -6.73
N LEU A 54 -0.89 8.57 -7.12
CA LEU A 54 -0.71 9.74 -6.24
C LEU A 54 -1.53 9.62 -4.96
N ILE A 55 -2.83 9.30 -5.06
CA ILE A 55 -3.73 9.19 -3.90
C ILE A 55 -3.28 8.03 -3.01
N LYS A 56 -2.96 6.88 -3.60
CA LYS A 56 -2.49 5.69 -2.87
C LYS A 56 -1.18 5.95 -2.14
N THR A 57 -0.24 6.64 -2.78
CA THR A 57 1.05 7.04 -2.19
C THR A 57 0.84 8.00 -1.03
N VAL A 58 -0.02 9.01 -1.16
CA VAL A 58 -0.31 9.96 -0.08
C VAL A 58 -0.93 9.24 1.13
N ILE A 59 -1.93 8.37 0.91
CA ILE A 59 -2.54 7.58 1.99
C ILE A 59 -1.50 6.70 2.68
N ALA A 60 -0.71 5.94 1.91
CA ALA A 60 0.32 5.07 2.45
C ALA A 60 1.38 5.84 3.24
N PHE A 61 1.75 7.04 2.79
CA PHE A 61 2.72 7.90 3.47
C PHE A 61 2.19 8.44 4.79
N ILE A 62 0.95 8.96 4.82
CA ILE A 62 0.31 9.46 6.04
C ILE A 62 0.20 8.34 7.08
N VAL A 63 -0.30 7.15 6.67
CA VAL A 63 -0.42 6.00 7.57
C VAL A 63 0.96 5.54 8.06
N GLY A 64 1.96 5.51 7.18
CA GLY A 64 3.34 5.18 7.54
C GLY A 64 3.94 6.12 8.58
N ILE A 65 3.71 7.43 8.45
CA ILE A 65 4.12 8.43 9.45
C ILE A 65 3.43 8.17 10.78
N ILE A 66 2.10 8.02 10.79
CA ILE A 66 1.31 7.81 12.01
C ILE A 66 1.81 6.56 12.76
N VAL A 67 1.95 5.43 12.06
CA VAL A 67 2.42 4.17 12.67
C VAL A 67 3.85 4.31 13.18
N SER A 68 4.74 4.95 12.42
CA SER A 68 6.14 5.17 12.84
C SER A 68 6.24 6.04 14.09
N LEU A 69 5.39 7.08 14.21
CA LEU A 69 5.30 7.92 15.39
C LEU A 69 4.79 7.14 16.61
N ILE A 70 3.71 6.37 16.46
CA ILE A 70 3.14 5.55 17.55
C ILE A 70 4.17 4.54 18.09
N ILE A 71 4.89 3.84 17.20
CA ILE A 71 5.94 2.89 17.59
C ILE A 71 7.07 3.61 18.32
N SER A 72 7.48 4.78 17.82
CA SER A 72 8.54 5.59 18.44
C SER A 72 8.15 6.05 19.85
N MET A 73 6.90 6.47 20.06
CA MET A 73 6.40 6.90 21.37
C MET A 73 6.33 5.73 22.36
N ARG A 74 5.83 4.57 21.94
CA ARG A 74 5.78 3.36 22.78
C ARG A 74 7.17 2.88 23.20
N SER A 75 8.15 2.96 22.30
CA SER A 75 9.53 2.59 22.59
C SER A 75 10.18 3.48 23.66
N GLN A 76 9.83 4.77 23.70
CA GLN A 76 10.37 5.70 24.70
C GLN A 76 9.68 5.52 26.06
N SER A 77 8.36 5.30 26.06
CA SER A 77 7.61 5.04 27.30
C SER A 77 8.11 3.79 28.03
N LYS A 78 8.44 2.71 27.30
CA LYS A 78 8.99 1.49 27.90
C LYS A 78 10.40 1.68 28.46
N ARG A 79 11.21 2.56 27.85
CA ARG A 79 12.57 2.85 28.34
C ARG A 79 12.57 3.64 29.65
N ASN A 80 11.55 4.47 29.89
CA ASN A 80 11.43 5.26 31.12
C ASN A 80 10.79 4.50 32.29
N SER A 81 10.12 3.37 32.05
CA SER A 81 9.56 2.52 33.12
C SER A 81 10.56 1.51 33.70
N ASP A 82 11.69 1.31 33.01
CA ASP A 82 12.73 0.33 33.36
C ASP A 82 13.93 1.00 34.08
N LEU A 83 13.87 2.32 34.35
CA LEU A 83 14.84 3.13 35.09
C LEU A 83 14.25 3.53 36.46
#